data_AF-D3DFZ4-F1
#
_entry.id   AF-D3DFZ4-F1
#
_cell.length_a   1.000
_cell.length_b   1.000
_cell.length_c   1.000
_cell.angle_alpha   90.00
_cell.angle_beta   90.00
_cell.angle_gamma   90.00
#
_symmetry.space_group_name_H-M   'P 1'
#
loop_
_entity.id
_entity.type
_entity.pdbx_description
1 polymer ?
#
loop_
_entity_poly.entity_id
_entity_poly.type
_entity_poly.pdbx_seq_one_letter_code
_entity_poly.pdbx_strand_id
1 'polypeptide(L)'
;MKVKLLRFYPFETSLKKPRLLGYADVELENIIIIRNIKLFESRHGGYFIQLPEVQKDGRSYVIIDIKSKDLLESIRRVVVDYYKENILSALSSGG
;
A
#
# COMPACT_ATOMS: atom_id res chain seq x y z
N MET A 1 11.53 -3.41 -13.48
CA MET A 1 12.16 -2.93 -12.24
C MET A 1 11.72 -3.83 -11.10
N LYS A 2 12.65 -4.46 -10.39
CA LYS A 2 12.39 -5.32 -9.24
C LYS A 2 11.89 -4.48 -8.07
N VAL A 3 10.77 -4.91 -7.50
CA VAL A 3 10.16 -4.31 -6.31
C VAL A 3 10.24 -5.32 -5.17
N LYS A 4 10.67 -4.88 -4.00
CA LYS A 4 10.72 -5.68 -2.78
C LYS A 4 9.94 -4.98 -1.68
N LEU A 5 9.07 -5.71 -0.99
CA LEU A 5 8.46 -5.21 0.23
C LEU A 5 9.50 -5.26 1.35
N LEU A 6 9.73 -4.14 2.03
CA LEU A 6 10.60 -4.07 3.20
C LEU A 6 9.82 -4.26 4.48
N ARG A 7 8.67 -3.56 4.60
CA ARG A 7 7.84 -3.62 5.79
C ARG A 7 6.39 -3.34 5.45
N PHE A 8 5.50 -4.02 6.17
CA PHE A 8 4.07 -3.74 6.16
C PHE A 8 3.62 -3.45 7.59
N TYR A 9 2.90 -2.36 7.77
CA TYR A 9 2.33 -1.95 9.05
C TYR A 9 0.81 -2.11 8.93
N PRO A 10 0.22 -3.18 9.50
CA PRO A 10 -1.21 -3.39 9.44
C PRO A 10 -1.94 -2.45 10.41
N PHE A 11 -3.04 -1.85 9.97
CA PHE A 11 -3.95 -1.12 10.85
C PHE A 11 -5.29 -0.91 10.14
N GLU A 12 -6.38 -1.22 10.84
CA GLU A 12 -7.74 -0.98 10.34
C GLU A 12 -8.25 0.33 10.94
N THR A 13 -8.36 1.38 10.12
CA THR A 13 -8.74 2.70 10.64
C THR A 13 -10.25 2.95 10.68
N SER A 14 -11.06 2.20 9.93
CA SER A 14 -12.50 2.46 9.84
C SER A 14 -13.29 1.34 9.16
N LEU A 15 -14.56 1.19 9.55
CA LEU A 15 -15.56 0.42 8.80
C LEU A 15 -16.01 1.15 7.51
N LYS A 16 -15.70 2.45 7.36
CA LYS A 16 -16.04 3.23 6.17
C LYS A 16 -15.10 2.89 5.00
N LYS A 17 -15.69 2.73 3.82
CA LYS A 17 -14.97 2.42 2.57
C LYS A 17 -14.68 3.70 1.75
N PRO A 18 -13.49 3.85 1.13
CA PRO A 18 -12.41 2.87 1.09
C PRO A 18 -11.70 2.71 2.45
N ARG A 19 -11.47 1.46 2.85
CA ARG A 19 -10.87 1.13 4.15
C ARG A 19 -9.36 1.11 4.00
N LEU A 20 -8.66 1.88 4.83
CA LEU A 20 -7.21 1.82 4.92
C LEU A 20 -6.83 0.57 5.70
N LEU A 21 -6.01 -0.28 5.08
CA LEU A 21 -5.61 -1.60 5.62
C LEU A 21 -4.22 -1.58 6.23
N GLY A 22 -3.36 -0.68 5.75
CA GLY A 22 -1.98 -0.64 6.16
C GLY A 22 -1.13 0.36 5.40
N TYR A 23 0.11 0.51 5.89
CA TYR A 23 1.21 1.22 5.24
C TYR A 23 2.22 0.18 4.79
N ALA A 24 2.90 0.46 3.69
CA ALA A 24 3.98 -0.35 3.17
C ALA A 24 5.20 0.53 2.84
N ASP A 25 6.36 -0.03 3.14
CA ASP A 25 7.65 0.47 2.67
C ASP A 25 8.17 -0.50 1.60
N VAL A 26 8.53 0.02 0.43
CA VAL A 26 9.04 -0.78 -0.70
C VAL A 26 10.40 -0.29 -1.15
N GLU A 27 11.22 -1.20 -1.61
CA GLU A 27 12.52 -0.96 -2.23
C GLU A 27 12.45 -1.27 -3.73
N LEU A 28 12.99 -0.35 -4.53
CA LEU A 28 13.10 -0.46 -5.97
C LEU A 28 14.56 -0.73 -6.33
N GLU A 29 14.87 -1.86 -6.97
CA GLU A 29 16.22 -2.25 -7.46
C GLU A 29 17.37 -2.05 -6.45
N ASN A 30 17.09 -2.08 -5.14
CA ASN A 30 18.06 -1.75 -4.09
C ASN A 30 18.69 -0.34 -4.22
N ILE A 31 18.04 0.58 -4.94
CA ILE A 31 18.51 1.97 -5.15
C ILE A 31 17.67 3.00 -4.42
N ILE A 32 16.35 2.77 -4.30
CA ILE A 32 15.40 3.75 -3.78
C ILE A 32 14.42 3.02 -2.85
N ILE A 33 14.20 3.61 -1.67
CA ILE A 33 13.15 3.18 -0.75
C ILE A 33 12.02 4.21 -0.78
N ILE A 34 10.82 3.75 -1.05
CA ILE A 34 9.58 4.54 -0.96
C ILE A 34 8.85 4.11 0.30
N ARG A 35 8.70 5.04 1.24
CA ARG A 35 8.05 4.81 2.54
C ARG A 35 6.65 5.36 2.58
N ASN A 36 5.80 4.81 3.45
CA ASN A 36 4.44 5.29 3.69
C ASN A 36 3.48 5.16 2.49
N ILE A 37 3.62 4.09 1.70
CA ILE A 37 2.61 3.74 0.69
C ILE A 37 1.37 3.21 1.42
N LYS A 38 0.20 3.78 1.15
CA LYS A 38 -1.06 3.33 1.75
C LYS A 38 -1.67 2.21 0.94
N LEU A 39 -2.14 1.14 1.58
CA LEU A 39 -2.97 0.10 0.97
C LEU A 39 -4.43 0.30 1.37
N PHE A 40 -5.31 0.39 0.38
CA PHE A 40 -6.74 0.52 0.58
C PHE A 40 -7.53 -0.64 -0.01
N GLU A 41 -8.63 -0.96 0.65
CA GLU A 41 -9.72 -1.74 0.10
C GLU A 41 -10.83 -0.81 -0.41
N SER A 42 -11.19 -0.96 -1.68
CA SER A 42 -12.27 -0.21 -2.30
C SER A 42 -13.64 -0.67 -1.80
N ARG A 43 -14.68 0.08 -2.16
CA ARG A 43 -16.08 -0.28 -1.87
C ARG A 43 -16.50 -1.61 -2.50
N HIS A 44 -15.86 -2.00 -3.60
CA HIS A 44 -16.19 -3.21 -4.36
C HIS A 44 -15.24 -4.38 -4.09
N GLY A 45 -14.44 -4.32 -3.01
CA GLY A 45 -13.51 -5.39 -2.63
C GLY A 45 -12.19 -5.43 -3.42
N GLY A 46 -11.97 -4.47 -4.32
CA GLY A 46 -10.70 -4.31 -5.02
C GLY A 46 -9.63 -3.63 -4.15
N TYR A 47 -8.36 -3.93 -4.38
CA TYR A 47 -7.25 -3.34 -3.63
C TYR A 47 -6.48 -2.35 -4.49
N PHE A 48 -6.16 -1.19 -3.92
CA PHE A 48 -5.35 -0.16 -4.57
C PHE A 48 -4.36 0.47 -3.59
N ILE A 49 -3.28 1.00 -4.14
CA ILE A 49 -2.28 1.74 -3.37
C ILE A 49 -2.44 3.24 -3.61
N GLN A 50 -2.05 4.02 -2.62
CA GLN A 50 -1.84 5.45 -2.76
C GLN A 50 -0.38 5.76 -2.40
N LEU A 51 0.27 6.51 -3.29
CA LEU A 51 1.64 6.96 -3.08
C LEU A 51 1.74 7.88 -1.87
N PRO A 52 2.96 8.06 -1.32
CA PRO A 52 3.15 8.89 -0.15
C PRO A 52 2.68 10.32 -0.41
N GLU A 53 1.99 10.88 0.58
CA GLU A 53 1.48 12.24 0.56
C GLU A 53 1.82 12.96 1.86
N VAL A 54 1.98 14.28 1.78
CA VAL A 54 2.11 15.16 2.93
C VAL A 54 0.84 16.01 3.01
N GLN A 55 0.26 16.07 4.21
CA GLN A 55 -0.81 17.02 4.48
C GLN A 55 -0.21 18.37 4.87
N LYS A 56 -0.61 19.41 4.16
CA LYS A 56 -0.22 20.79 4.44
C LYS A 56 -1.42 21.70 4.18
N ASP A 57 -1.74 22.58 5.12
CA ASP A 57 -2.84 23.55 5.00
C ASP A 57 -4.20 22.91 4.65
N GLY A 58 -4.50 21.74 5.22
CA GLY A 58 -5.73 20.98 4.97
C GLY A 58 -5.80 20.32 3.59
N ARG A 59 -4.70 20.31 2.82
CA ARG A 59 -4.60 19.69 1.50
C ARG A 59 -3.55 18.58 1.50
N SER A 60 -3.80 17.55 0.71
CA SER A 60 -2.83 16.47 0.46
C SER A 60 -1.99 16.78 -0.77
N TYR A 61 -0.68 16.60 -0.64
CA TYR A 61 0.30 16.74 -1.72
C TYR A 61 1.07 15.45 -1.90
N VAL A 62 0.98 14.86 -3.09
CA VAL A 62 1.80 13.70 -3.47
C VAL A 62 3.26 14.16 -3.56
N ILE A 63 4.16 13.44 -2.88
CA ILE A 63 5.59 13.81 -2.84
C ILE A 63 6.45 13.03 -3.83
N ILE A 64 5.92 11.97 -4.44
CA ILE A 64 6.63 11.13 -5.41
C ILE A 64 5.70 10.84 -6.58
N ASP A 65 6.20 11.10 -7.79
CA ASP A 65 5.52 10.76 -9.04
C ASP A 65 6.18 9.56 -9.71
N ILE A 66 5.47 8.44 -9.81
CA ILE A 66 5.90 7.29 -10.60
C ILE A 66 5.16 7.32 -11.94
N LYS A 67 5.87 7.65 -13.02
CA LYS A 67 5.25 7.75 -14.36
C LYS A 67 5.08 6.40 -15.06
N SER A 68 5.86 5.39 -14.67
CA SER A 68 5.74 4.02 -15.22
C SER A 68 4.53 3.31 -14.61
N LYS A 69 3.56 2.96 -15.46
CA LYS A 69 2.38 2.18 -15.07
C LYS A 69 2.76 0.77 -14.62
N ASP A 70 3.71 0.14 -15.30
CA ASP A 70 4.20 -1.21 -14.96
C ASP A 70 4.85 -1.24 -13.58
N LEU A 71 5.58 -0.19 -13.21
CA LEU A 71 6.17 -0.07 -11.88
C LEU A 71 5.09 0.13 -10.81
N LEU A 72 4.09 0.99 -11.06
CA LEU A 72 2.96 1.16 -10.15
C LEU A 72 2.19 -0.15 -9.93
N GLU A 73 1.95 -0.90 -11.01
CA GLU A 73 1.33 -2.24 -10.92
C GLU A 73 2.20 -3.16 -10.07
N SER A 74 3.50 -3.25 -10.37
CA SER A 74 4.44 -4.11 -9.64
C SER A 74 4.46 -3.82 -8.14
N ILE A 75 4.45 -2.53 -7.76
CA ILE A 75 4.35 -2.11 -6.35
C ILE A 75 3.03 -2.55 -5.75
N ARG A 76 1.91 -2.27 -6.43
CA ARG A 76 0.58 -2.65 -5.96
C ARG A 76 0.49 -4.15 -5.72
N ARG A 77 0.94 -4.95 -6.69
CA ARG A 77 0.93 -6.41 -6.61
C ARG A 77 1.72 -6.91 -5.41
N VAL A 78 2.97 -6.48 -5.25
CA VAL A 78 3.83 -6.88 -4.12
C VAL A 78 3.19 -6.54 -2.77
N VAL A 79 2.58 -5.36 -2.64
CA VAL A 79 1.92 -4.94 -1.38
C VAL A 79 0.62 -5.73 -1.13
N VAL A 80 -0.18 -5.95 -2.17
CA VAL A 80 -1.46 -6.67 -2.07
C VAL A 80 -1.25 -8.16 -1.79
N ASP A 81 -0.32 -8.80 -2.48
CA ASP A 81 -0.02 -10.22 -2.33
C ASP A 81 0.44 -10.49 -0.89
N TYR A 82 1.37 -9.68 -0.37
CA TYR A 82 1.79 -9.79 1.03
C TYR A 82 0.63 -9.64 2.02
N TYR A 83 -0.22 -8.62 1.84
CA TYR A 83 -1.37 -8.41 2.71
C TYR A 83 -2.31 -9.62 2.72
N LYS A 84 -2.62 -10.17 1.55
CA LYS A 84 -3.52 -11.34 1.43
C LYS A 84 -2.92 -12.58 2.09
N GLU A 85 -1.65 -12.84 1.84
CA GLU A 85 -0.97 -14.06 2.27
C GLU A 85 -0.60 -14.07 3.75
N ASN A 86 -0.32 -12.91 4.34
CA ASN A 86 0.25 -12.84 5.69
C ASN A 86 -0.67 -12.16 6.72
N ILE A 87 -1.56 -11.26 6.28
CA ILE A 87 -2.43 -10.50 7.18
C ILE A 87 -3.86 -11.03 7.10
N LEU A 88 -4.45 -11.06 5.90
CA LEU A 88 -5.85 -11.46 5.73
C LEU A 88 -6.09 -12.95 6.02
N SER A 89 -5.16 -13.81 5.60
CA SER A 89 -5.19 -15.25 5.89
C SER A 89 -5.15 -15.51 7.40
N ALA A 90 -4.28 -14.80 8.13
CA ALA A 90 -4.14 -14.92 9.57
C ALA A 90 -5.42 -14.51 10.31
N LEU A 91 -6.09 -13.44 9.85
CA LEU A 91 -7.37 -12.99 10.41
C LEU A 91 -8.51 -13.99 10.16
N SER A 92 -8.47 -14.70 9.02
CA SER A 92 -9.51 -15.66 8.63
C SER A 92 -9.33 -17.03 9.30
N SER A 93 -8.15 -17.32 9.83
CA SER A 93 -7.80 -18.58 10.49
C SER A 93 -8.06 -18.57 12.01
N GLY A 94 -8.39 -17.40 12.57
CA GLY A 94 -8.62 -17.20 14.01
C GLY A 94 -10.09 -16.96 14.38
N GLY A 95 -11.04 -17.31 13.51
CA GLY A 95 -12.49 -17.18 13.70
C GLY A 95 -13.20 -18.51 13.90
#